data_AF-A0A9P8KHU1-F1
#
_entry.id   AF-A0A9P8KHU1-F1
#
_cell.length_a   1.000
_cell.length_b   1.000
_cell.length_c   1.000
_cell.angle_alpha   90.00
_cell.angle_beta   90.00
_cell.angle_gamma   90.00
#
_symmetry.space_group_name_H-M   'P 1'
#
loop_
_entity.id
_entity.type
_entity.pdbx_description
1 polymer ?
#
loop_
_entity_poly.entity_id
_entity_poly.type
_entity_poly.pdbx_seq_one_letter_code
_entity_poly.pdbx_strand_id
1 'polypeptide(L)'
;MNQFQPSPSSRTNSTMQAMPDSRSQSFEEIYGPPENFLEIEVCNPQTHGLTPSSRYTTYEIRLSTNIPSFKLRNSSVRRRYSDFEYFRDILERESARVTIPPLPGKVYFNKFDDAVIEERRKGLERFLKIVVGHPLLQTGSRVLGSFVQDPNWDRSAW
;
A
#
# COMPACT_ATOMS: atom_id res chain seq x y z
N MET A 1 75.32 -27.80 -27.12
CA MET A 1 73.87 -27.96 -26.91
C MET A 1 73.35 -26.69 -26.23
N ASN A 2 72.42 -26.04 -26.92
CA ASN A 2 71.47 -24.99 -26.51
C ASN A 2 71.97 -23.62 -26.01
N GLN A 3 71.80 -22.65 -26.92
CA GLN A 3 71.69 -21.21 -26.70
C GLN A 3 70.51 -20.83 -25.80
N PHE A 4 70.55 -19.68 -25.11
CA PHE A 4 69.40 -18.76 -24.99
C PHE A 4 69.88 -17.34 -24.62
N GLN A 5 69.33 -16.35 -25.34
CA GLN A 5 69.61 -14.90 -25.33
C GLN A 5 69.08 -14.17 -24.09
N PRO A 6 69.53 -12.93 -23.81
CA PRO A 6 68.89 -12.06 -22.82
C PRO A 6 67.64 -11.37 -23.40
N SER A 7 66.56 -11.30 -22.62
CA SER A 7 65.35 -10.54 -22.96
C SER A 7 65.25 -9.25 -22.13
N PRO A 8 64.75 -8.15 -22.72
CA PRO A 8 64.79 -6.81 -22.13
C PRO A 8 63.58 -6.51 -21.23
N SER A 9 63.76 -5.50 -20.39
CA SER A 9 62.75 -4.88 -19.54
C SER A 9 61.57 -4.35 -20.33
N SER A 10 60.34 -4.74 -19.95
CA SER A 10 59.11 -4.12 -20.44
C SER A 10 58.30 -3.58 -19.26
N ARG A 11 58.18 -2.25 -19.19
CA ARG A 11 57.15 -1.55 -18.41
C ARG A 11 55.77 -1.94 -18.92
N THR A 12 54.84 -2.29 -18.04
CA THR A 12 53.40 -2.27 -18.37
C THR A 12 52.56 -1.79 -17.19
N ASN A 13 52.11 -0.55 -17.31
CA ASN A 13 50.84 0.08 -16.91
C ASN A 13 50.11 -0.44 -15.68
N SER A 14 50.08 0.41 -14.65
CA SER A 14 49.03 0.43 -13.63
C SER A 14 47.67 0.65 -14.31
N THR A 15 46.84 -0.38 -14.36
CA THR A 15 45.42 -0.25 -14.69
C THR A 15 44.78 0.58 -13.58
N MET A 16 44.48 1.85 -13.86
CA MET A 16 43.51 2.60 -13.05
C MET A 16 42.18 1.87 -13.21
N GLN A 17 41.84 1.08 -12.19
CA GLN A 17 40.51 0.51 -12.04
C GLN A 17 39.57 1.70 -11.91
N ALA A 18 38.77 1.97 -12.95
CA ALA A 18 37.77 3.01 -12.92
C ALA A 18 36.86 2.72 -11.72
N MET A 19 36.86 3.63 -10.74
CA MET A 19 35.84 3.64 -9.70
C MET A 19 34.48 3.58 -10.41
N PRO A 20 33.55 2.71 -9.98
CA PRO A 20 32.20 2.77 -10.51
C PRO A 20 31.72 4.20 -10.32
N ASP A 21 31.15 4.79 -11.38
CA ASP A 21 30.57 6.12 -11.40
C ASP A 21 29.94 6.36 -10.04
N SER A 22 30.47 7.33 -9.30
CA SER A 22 29.95 7.73 -7.99
C SER A 22 28.59 8.35 -8.26
N ARG A 23 27.59 7.49 -8.47
CA ARG A 23 26.19 7.84 -8.53
C ARG A 23 25.96 8.53 -7.21
N SER A 24 25.81 9.85 -7.27
CA SER A 24 25.59 10.69 -6.10
C SER A 24 24.36 10.14 -5.40
N GLN A 25 24.58 9.39 -4.31
CA GLN A 25 23.50 8.88 -3.49
C GLN A 25 22.75 10.10 -2.98
N SER A 26 21.44 10.14 -3.26
CA SER A 26 20.64 11.28 -2.83
C SER A 26 20.64 11.34 -1.30
N PHE A 27 20.52 12.53 -0.71
CA PHE A 27 20.42 12.66 0.75
C PHE A 27 19.29 11.77 1.33
N GLU A 28 18.22 11.58 0.55
CA GLU A 28 17.10 10.71 0.93
C GLU A 28 17.45 9.21 0.89
N GLU A 29 18.51 8.81 0.19
CA GLU A 29 19.02 7.44 0.14
C GLU A 29 19.99 7.15 1.31
N ILE A 30 20.77 8.15 1.74
CA ILE A 30 21.73 8.03 2.86
C ILE A 30 21.00 8.15 4.22
N TYR A 31 20.02 9.04 4.31
CA TYR A 31 19.32 9.35 5.57
C TYR A 31 17.85 8.90 5.57
N GLY A 32 17.42 8.19 4.54
CA GLY A 32 16.06 7.64 4.46
C GLY A 32 15.80 6.57 5.51
N PRO A 33 14.52 6.31 5.86
CA PRO A 33 14.16 5.20 6.73
C PRO A 33 14.73 3.88 6.17
N PRO A 34 15.47 3.08 6.97
CA PRO A 34 16.07 1.84 6.49
C PRO A 34 15.06 0.75 6.11
N GLU A 35 13.81 0.85 6.58
CA GLU A 35 12.77 -0.17 6.41
C GLU A 35 11.53 0.37 5.70
N ASN A 36 10.88 -0.52 4.92
CA ASN A 36 9.56 -0.26 4.39
C ASN A 36 8.53 -0.24 5.53
N PHE A 37 7.77 0.85 5.65
CA PHE A 37 6.67 0.99 6.58
C PHE A 37 5.34 1.19 5.85
N LEU A 38 4.28 0.69 6.49
CA LEU A 38 2.91 0.96 6.10
C LEU A 38 2.08 1.11 7.36
N GLU A 39 1.52 2.30 7.53
CA GLU A 39 0.60 2.63 8.60
C GLU A 39 -0.76 2.99 7.99
N ILE A 40 -1.80 2.28 8.42
CA ILE A 40 -3.16 2.54 7.98
C ILE A 40 -4.11 2.58 9.18
N GLU A 41 -4.94 3.60 9.21
CA GLU A 41 -5.94 3.84 10.24
C GLU A 41 -7.31 4.08 9.59
N VAL A 42 -8.38 3.61 10.24
CA VAL A 42 -9.76 3.96 9.88
C VAL A 42 -10.33 4.75 11.04
N CYS A 43 -10.66 6.03 10.86
CA CYS A 43 -11.03 6.93 11.94
C CYS A 43 -12.18 7.86 11.53
N ASN A 44 -12.52 8.79 12.44
CA ASN A 44 -13.43 9.91 12.20
C ASN A 44 -14.75 9.49 11.51
N PRO A 45 -15.56 8.61 12.13
CA PRO A 45 -16.85 8.23 11.55
C PRO A 45 -17.75 9.46 11.41
N GLN A 46 -18.38 9.62 10.25
CA GLN A 46 -19.34 10.69 9.98
C GLN A 46 -20.60 10.14 9.36
N THR A 47 -21.73 10.49 9.95
CA THR A 47 -23.04 10.09 9.47
C THR A 47 -23.63 11.20 8.62
N HIS A 48 -23.97 10.86 7.38
CA HIS A 48 -24.53 11.72 6.35
C HIS A 48 -26.00 11.38 6.13
N GLY A 49 -26.75 12.28 5.53
CA GLY A 49 -28.15 12.07 5.15
C GLY A 49 -29.14 12.62 6.17
N LEU A 50 -30.12 13.39 5.67
CA LEU A 50 -31.10 14.10 6.48
C LEU A 50 -32.28 13.19 6.88
N THR A 51 -32.61 12.20 6.06
CA THR A 51 -33.73 11.29 6.29
C THR A 51 -33.24 9.91 6.75
N PRO A 52 -34.06 9.14 7.50
CA PRO A 52 -33.69 7.79 7.90
C PRO A 52 -33.33 6.86 6.72
N SER A 53 -33.98 7.05 5.56
CA SER A 53 -33.74 6.26 4.34
C SER A 53 -32.47 6.64 3.59
N SER A 54 -32.04 7.90 3.66
CA SER A 54 -30.84 8.41 3.00
C SER A 54 -29.59 8.36 3.88
N ARG A 55 -29.73 7.95 5.15
CA ARG A 55 -28.65 8.03 6.12
C ARG A 55 -27.58 6.94 5.91
N TYR A 56 -26.31 7.33 5.92
CA TYR A 56 -25.17 6.41 5.85
C TYR A 56 -23.95 6.96 6.60
N THR A 57 -23.08 6.08 7.08
CA THR A 57 -21.87 6.46 7.79
C THR A 57 -20.64 6.21 6.92
N THR A 58 -19.79 7.22 6.77
CA THR A 58 -18.46 7.10 6.15
C THR A 58 -17.36 7.16 7.19
N TYR A 59 -16.26 6.50 6.90
CA TYR A 59 -15.05 6.47 7.72
C TYR A 59 -13.92 7.10 6.93
N GLU A 60 -13.05 7.83 7.62
CA GLU A 60 -11.82 8.35 7.06
C GLU A 60 -10.75 7.25 7.10
N ILE A 61 -10.12 6.96 5.96
CA ILE A 61 -8.98 6.05 5.85
C ILE A 61 -7.75 6.92 5.69
N ARG A 62 -6.81 6.82 6.63
CA ARG A 62 -5.52 7.51 6.57
C ARG A 62 -4.43 6.47 6.32
N LEU A 63 -3.61 6.70 5.30
CA LEU A 63 -2.49 5.84 4.94
C LEU A 63 -1.21 6.68 4.94
N SER A 64 -0.15 6.16 5.56
CA SER A 64 1.22 6.65 5.43
C SER A 64 2.15 5.47 5.10
N THR A 65 2.93 5.58 4.04
CA THR A 65 3.80 4.49 3.59
C THR A 65 4.96 4.99 2.72
N ASN A 66 6.06 4.26 2.73
CA ASN A 66 7.14 4.37 1.73
C ASN A 66 7.18 3.18 0.75
N ILE A 67 6.19 2.28 0.78
CA ILE A 67 6.12 1.11 -0.11
C ILE A 67 5.87 1.56 -1.56
N PRO A 68 6.72 1.17 -2.54
CA PRO A 68 6.63 1.64 -3.93
C PRO A 68 5.36 1.27 -4.69
N SER A 69 4.63 0.24 -4.24
CA SER A 69 3.35 -0.16 -4.83
C SER A 69 2.25 0.90 -4.68
N PHE A 70 2.40 1.85 -3.75
CA PHE A 70 1.47 2.94 -3.52
C PHE A 70 1.98 4.23 -4.19
N LYS A 71 1.09 4.95 -4.88
CA LYS A 71 1.43 6.17 -5.63
C LYS A 71 1.71 7.35 -4.72
N LEU A 72 0.97 7.45 -3.62
CA LEU A 72 1.11 8.53 -2.64
C LEU A 72 1.79 8.02 -1.38
N ARG A 73 2.73 8.79 -0.82
CA ARG A 73 3.31 8.51 0.51
C ARG A 73 2.30 8.71 1.63
N ASN A 74 1.37 9.65 1.46
CA ASN A 74 0.30 9.93 2.40
C ASN A 74 -1.02 10.10 1.64
N SER A 75 -2.11 9.52 2.14
CA SER A 75 -3.45 9.75 1.61
C SER A 75 -4.50 9.78 2.73
N SER A 76 -5.55 10.56 2.51
CA SER A 76 -6.78 10.52 3.32
C SER A 76 -7.98 10.46 2.38
N VAL A 77 -8.78 9.39 2.50
CA VAL A 77 -9.98 9.17 1.68
C VAL A 77 -11.15 8.78 2.57
N ARG A 78 -12.39 8.97 2.10
CA ARG A 78 -13.59 8.54 2.84
C ARG A 78 -14.30 7.41 2.12
N ARG A 79 -14.72 6.39 2.88
CA ARG A 79 -15.45 5.22 2.38
C ARG A 79 -16.61 4.87 3.31
N ARG A 80 -17.74 4.43 2.75
CA ARG A 80 -18.82 3.80 3.53
C ARG A 80 -18.64 2.28 3.55
N TYR A 81 -19.29 1.61 4.50
CA TYR A 81 -19.24 0.15 4.64
C TYR A 81 -19.53 -0.60 3.34
N SER A 82 -20.53 -0.18 2.56
CA SER A 82 -20.84 -0.88 1.31
C SER A 82 -19.82 -0.65 0.20
N ASP A 83 -18.93 0.34 0.31
CA ASP A 83 -17.76 0.45 -0.58
C ASP A 83 -16.75 -0.65 -0.24
N PHE A 84 -16.57 -0.97 1.04
CA PHE A 84 -15.74 -2.09 1.48
C PHE A 84 -16.31 -3.44 1.04
N GLU A 85 -17.64 -3.63 1.09
CA GLU A 85 -18.29 -4.83 0.54
C GLU A 85 -17.88 -5.01 -0.93
N TYR A 86 -18.07 -3.97 -1.76
CA TYR A 86 -17.72 -4.03 -3.18
C TYR A 86 -16.21 -4.21 -3.43
N PHE A 87 -15.38 -3.52 -2.65
CA PHE A 87 -13.93 -3.65 -2.72
C PHE A 87 -13.46 -5.07 -2.43
N ARG A 88 -14.00 -5.71 -1.39
CA ARG A 88 -13.72 -7.11 -1.06
C ARG A 88 -14.10 -8.04 -2.21
N ASP A 89 -15.28 -7.85 -2.81
CA ASP A 89 -15.75 -8.66 -3.93
C ASP A 89 -14.84 -8.51 -5.17
N ILE A 90 -14.26 -7.33 -5.41
CA ILE A 90 -13.25 -7.14 -6.47
C ILE A 90 -11.96 -7.90 -6.12
N LEU A 91 -11.46 -7.78 -4.89
CA LEU A 91 -10.23 -8.46 -4.47
C LEU A 91 -10.34 -9.98 -4.60
N GLU A 92 -11.49 -10.56 -4.26
CA GLU A 92 -11.75 -12.00 -4.41
C GLU A 92 -11.74 -12.42 -5.89
N ARG A 93 -12.23 -11.56 -6.79
CA ARG A 93 -12.18 -11.81 -8.24
C ARG A 93 -10.78 -11.65 -8.84
N GLU A 94 -10.00 -10.68 -8.36
CA GLU A 94 -8.65 -10.41 -8.84
C GLU A 94 -7.63 -11.45 -8.32
N SER A 95 -7.85 -12.03 -7.14
CA SER A 95 -6.85 -12.87 -6.47
C SER A 95 -7.38 -14.24 -6.03
N ALA A 96 -7.29 -15.22 -6.93
CA ALA A 96 -7.67 -16.61 -6.66
C ALA A 96 -6.73 -17.34 -5.66
N ARG A 97 -5.56 -16.77 -5.35
CA ARG A 97 -4.52 -17.40 -4.51
C ARG A 97 -4.44 -16.82 -3.10
N VAL A 98 -5.18 -15.75 -2.82
CA VAL A 98 -5.15 -15.06 -1.53
C VAL A 98 -6.53 -15.15 -0.90
N THR A 99 -6.60 -15.67 0.32
CA THR A 99 -7.83 -15.64 1.11
C THR A 99 -8.08 -14.22 1.62
N ILE A 100 -9.11 -13.56 1.11
CA ILE A 100 -9.46 -12.21 1.53
C ILE A 100 -10.17 -12.25 2.89
N PRO A 101 -9.69 -11.51 3.91
CA PRO A 101 -10.28 -11.54 5.24
C PRO A 101 -11.75 -11.11 5.23
N PRO A 102 -12.56 -11.58 6.20
CA PRO A 102 -13.94 -11.15 6.31
C PRO A 102 -14.03 -9.69 6.75
N LEU A 103 -15.09 -9.00 6.30
CA LEU A 103 -15.47 -7.69 6.83
C LEU A 103 -16.17 -7.84 8.19
N PRO A 104 -16.20 -6.79 9.03
CA PRO A 104 -17.06 -6.80 10.22
C PRO A 104 -18.51 -7.06 9.83
N GLY A 105 -19.25 -7.78 10.67
CA GLY A 105 -20.59 -8.25 10.37
C GLY A 105 -21.55 -7.14 9.91
N LYS A 106 -22.45 -7.50 8.99
CA LYS A 106 -23.50 -6.59 8.55
C LYS A 106 -24.50 -6.40 9.68
N VAL A 107 -24.64 -5.16 10.13
CA VAL A 107 -25.56 -4.79 11.21
C VAL A 107 -26.83 -4.21 10.60
N TYR A 108 -27.96 -4.87 10.86
CA TYR A 108 -29.27 -4.52 10.31
C TYR A 108 -30.10 -3.63 11.25
N PHE A 109 -29.90 -3.75 12.57
CA PHE A 109 -30.59 -2.98 13.61
C PHE A 109 -29.63 -2.02 14.30
N ASN A 110 -30.08 -0.82 14.67
CA ASN A 110 -29.27 0.19 15.37
C ASN A 110 -27.92 0.49 14.69
N LYS A 111 -27.87 0.45 13.35
CA LYS A 111 -26.62 0.65 12.57
C LYS A 111 -25.96 2.03 12.72
N PHE A 112 -26.62 2.97 13.41
CA PHE A 112 -26.16 4.32 13.71
C PHE A 112 -25.86 4.53 15.19
N ASP A 113 -25.91 3.47 16.00
CA ASP A 113 -25.45 3.48 17.38
C ASP A 113 -23.93 3.63 17.41
N ASP A 114 -23.42 4.46 18.31
CA ASP A 114 -21.99 4.76 18.42
C ASP A 114 -21.15 3.50 18.71
N ALA A 115 -21.68 2.55 19.49
CA ALA A 115 -20.99 1.28 19.75
C ALA A 115 -20.86 0.43 18.48
N VAL A 116 -21.92 0.40 17.65
CA VAL A 116 -21.93 -0.32 16.37
C VAL A 116 -20.99 0.35 15.37
N ILE A 117 -20.98 1.69 15.33
CA ILE A 117 -20.09 2.46 14.46
C ILE A 117 -18.62 2.20 14.84
N GLU A 118 -18.29 2.19 16.13
CA GLU A 118 -16.92 1.97 16.60
C GLU A 118 -16.46 0.52 16.41
N GLU A 119 -17.32 -0.47 16.67
CA GLU A 119 -17.02 -1.88 16.39
C GLU A 119 -16.75 -2.09 14.89
N ARG A 120 -17.59 -1.51 14.04
CA ARG A 120 -17.40 -1.54 12.59
C ARG A 120 -16.11 -0.85 12.18
N ARG A 121 -15.80 0.33 12.72
CA ARG A 121 -14.55 1.05 12.45
C ARG A 121 -13.33 0.17 12.75
N LYS A 122 -13.27 -0.46 13.93
CA LYS A 122 -12.20 -1.40 14.33
C LYS A 122 -12.08 -2.58 13.36
N GLY A 123 -13.20 -3.16 12.96
CA GLY A 123 -13.23 -4.27 12.00
C GLY A 123 -12.73 -3.88 10.62
N LEU A 124 -13.13 -2.70 10.11
CA LEU A 124 -12.66 -2.17 8.83
C LEU A 124 -11.15 -1.87 8.86
N GLU A 125 -10.65 -1.34 9.97
CA GLU A 125 -9.22 -1.11 10.16
C GLU A 125 -8.43 -2.42 10.14
N ARG A 126 -8.88 -3.44 10.88
CA ARG A 126 -8.25 -4.77 10.87
C ARG A 126 -8.24 -5.38 9.48
N PHE A 127 -9.37 -5.30 8.77
CA PHE A 127 -9.49 -5.77 7.39
C PHE A 127 -8.44 -5.08 6.49
N LEU A 128 -8.35 -3.74 6.54
CA LEU A 128 -7.38 -3.00 5.73
C LEU A 128 -5.95 -3.36 6.08
N LYS A 129 -5.57 -3.36 7.37
CA LYS A 129 -4.21 -3.70 7.82
C LYS A 129 -3.71 -5.02 7.22
N ILE A 130 -4.59 -6.03 7.13
CA ILE A 130 -4.26 -7.31 6.49
C ILE A 130 -4.13 -7.16 4.98
N VAL A 131 -5.14 -6.55 4.33
CA VAL A 131 -5.23 -6.45 2.88
C VAL A 131 -4.12 -5.58 2.27
N VAL A 132 -3.90 -4.38 2.80
CA VAL A 132 -2.87 -3.47 2.28
C VAL A 132 -1.46 -3.91 2.65
N GLY A 133 -1.29 -4.71 3.72
CA GLY A 133 -0.02 -5.30 4.11
C GLY A 133 0.36 -6.56 3.31
N HIS A 134 -0.53 -7.10 2.49
CA HIS A 134 -0.30 -8.37 1.80
C HIS A 134 0.48 -8.17 0.47
N PRO A 135 1.72 -8.68 0.33
CA PRO A 135 2.56 -8.39 -0.85
C PRO A 135 1.93 -8.76 -2.18
N LEU A 136 1.26 -9.92 -2.28
CA LEU A 136 0.58 -10.33 -3.52
C LEU A 136 -0.60 -9.44 -3.90
N LEU A 137 -1.25 -8.79 -2.93
CA LEU A 137 -2.32 -7.84 -3.23
C LEU A 137 -1.72 -6.48 -3.62
N GLN A 138 -0.63 -6.06 -2.96
CA GLN A 138 0.12 -4.84 -3.32
C GLN A 138 0.60 -4.83 -4.77
N THR A 139 1.08 -5.97 -5.27
CA THR A 139 1.58 -6.06 -6.66
C THR A 139 0.53 -6.56 -7.66
N GLY A 140 -0.45 -7.35 -7.20
CA GLY A 140 -1.39 -8.07 -8.06
C GLY A 140 -2.77 -7.44 -8.19
N SER A 141 -3.18 -6.58 -7.25
CA SER A 141 -4.50 -5.95 -7.28
C SER A 141 -4.43 -4.54 -7.83
N ARG A 142 -5.25 -4.27 -8.85
CA ARG A 142 -5.36 -2.92 -9.42
C ARG A 142 -6.25 -2.03 -8.55
N VAL A 143 -7.27 -2.60 -7.91
CA VAL A 143 -8.21 -1.83 -7.08
C VAL A 143 -7.60 -1.36 -5.76
N LEU A 144 -6.63 -2.09 -5.20
CA LEU A 144 -6.08 -1.85 -3.86
C LEU A 144 -5.61 -0.40 -3.67
N GLY A 145 -4.68 0.05 -4.52
CA GLY A 145 -4.12 1.40 -4.42
C GLY A 145 -5.19 2.48 -4.62
N SER A 146 -6.07 2.32 -5.61
CA SER A 146 -7.16 3.27 -5.85
C SER A 146 -8.13 3.34 -4.66
N PHE A 147 -8.48 2.22 -4.04
CA PHE A 147 -9.42 2.22 -2.92
C PHE A 147 -8.92 3.01 -1.71
N VAL A 148 -7.62 2.97 -1.39
CA VAL A 148 -7.06 3.66 -0.21
C VAL A 148 -6.41 5.02 -0.51
N GLN A 149 -6.22 5.38 -1.79
CA GLN A 149 -5.56 6.64 -2.16
C GLN A 149 -6.40 7.60 -3.00
N ASP A 150 -7.38 7.12 -3.77
CA ASP A 150 -8.15 7.97 -4.68
C ASP A 150 -9.41 8.54 -3.99
N PRO A 151 -9.50 9.85 -3.71
CA PRO A 151 -10.70 10.42 -3.08
C PRO A 151 -11.97 10.22 -3.94
N ASN A 152 -11.83 10.05 -5.25
CA ASN A 152 -12.92 9.92 -6.21
C ASN A 152 -13.16 8.47 -6.67
N TRP A 153 -12.71 7.49 -5.88
CA TRP A 153 -12.95 6.07 -6.19
C TRP A 153 -14.44 5.81 -6.41
N ASP A 154 -14.76 5.23 -7.57
CA ASP A 154 -16.11 4.89 -7.95
C ASP A 154 -16.21 3.40 -8.31
N ARG A 155 -17.32 2.78 -7.89
CA ARG A 155 -17.61 1.36 -8.12
C ARG A 155 -17.81 1.05 -9.59
N SER A 156 -18.31 1.99 -10.39
CA SER A 156 -18.59 1.74 -11.81
C SER A 156 -17.32 1.56 -12.66
N ALA A 157 -16.18 2.01 -12.13
CA ALA A 157 -14.88 1.91 -12.79
C ALA A 157 -14.19 0.53 -12.62
N TRP A 158 -14.80 -0.40 -11.87
CA TRP A 158 -14.21 -1.69 -11.44
C TRP A 158 -15.21 -2.85 -11.50
#